data_AF-A0A6L8CUM4-F1
#
_entry.id   AF-A0A6L8CUM4-F1
#
_cell.length_a   1.000
_cell.length_b   1.000
_cell.length_c   1.000
_cell.angle_alpha   90.00
_cell.angle_beta   90.00
_cell.angle_gamma   90.00
#
_symmetry.space_group_name_H-M   'P 1'
#
loop_
_entity.id
_entity.type
_entity.pdbx_description
1 polymer ?
#
loop_
_entity_poly.entity_id
_entity_poly.type
_entity_poly.pdbx_seq_one_letter_code
_entity_poly.pdbx_strand_id
1 'polypeptide(L)' 'MKLEKTKISGRTVSALKVEKDTVFWDSELSGFGVRVYPTGSKYYVVQTR' A
#
# COMPACT_ATOMS: atom_id res chain seq x y z
N MET A 1 -10.35 -9.79 5.42
CA MET A 1 -9.62 -8.79 4.62
C MET A 1 -8.19 -9.30 4.48
N LYS A 2 -7.82 -9.81 3.30
CA LYS A 2 -6.50 -10.44 3.08
C LYS A 2 -5.48 -9.31 2.94
N LEU A 3 -4.52 -9.23 3.84
CA LEU A 3 -3.42 -8.27 3.74
C LEU A 3 -2.50 -8.77 2.61
N GLU A 4 -2.65 -8.21 1.42
CA GLU A 4 -1.73 -8.42 0.31
C GLU A 4 -0.36 -7.88 0.75
N LYS A 5 0.54 -8.77 1.19
CA LYS A 5 1.95 -8.43 1.46
C LYS A 5 2.66 -8.33 0.12
N THR A 6 3.13 -7.14 -0.23
CA THR A 6 3.79 -6.87 -1.51
C THR A 6 5.07 -6.11 -1.25
N LYS A 7 6.17 -6.45 -1.93
CA LYS A 7 7.38 -5.62 -1.92
C LYS A 7 7.09 -4.26 -2.56
N ILE A 8 7.19 -3.19 -1.78
CA ILE A 8 6.91 -1.84 -2.26
C ILE A 8 8.17 -1.30 -2.94
N SER A 9 7.97 -0.82 -4.16
CA SER A 9 8.97 -0.19 -5.03
C SER A 9 8.26 0.89 -5.84
N GLY A 10 9.00 1.82 -6.42
CA GLY A 10 8.40 2.85 -7.29
C GLY A 10 7.55 2.24 -8.42
N ARG A 11 7.97 1.09 -8.96
CA ARG A 11 7.23 0.35 -9.99
C ARG A 11 5.94 -0.27 -9.47
N THR A 12 5.96 -0.89 -8.29
CA THR A 12 4.74 -1.50 -7.74
C THR A 12 3.74 -0.42 -7.37
N VAL A 13 4.18 0.67 -6.74
CA VAL A 13 3.33 1.82 -6.40
C VAL A 13 2.68 2.46 -7.63
N SER A 14 3.42 2.62 -8.74
CA SER A 14 2.83 3.21 -9.95
C SER A 14 1.73 2.34 -10.56
N ALA A 15 1.85 1.01 -10.43
CA ALA A 15 0.88 0.05 -10.94
C ALA A 15 -0.38 -0.13 -10.06
N LEU A 16 -0.37 0.30 -8.79
CA LEU A 16 -1.51 0.10 -7.89
C LEU A 16 -2.77 0.84 -8.37
N LYS A 17 -3.86 0.08 -8.47
CA LYS A 17 -5.23 0.54 -8.70
C LYS A 17 -6.18 -0.26 -7.82
N VAL A 18 -7.22 0.39 -7.31
CA VAL A 18 -8.16 -0.22 -6.36
C VAL A 18 -9.57 0.28 -6.63
N GLU A 19 -10.56 -0.56 -6.35
CA GLU A 19 -11.98 -0.19 -6.39
C GLU A 19 -12.48 0.38 -5.06
N LYS A 20 -11.72 0.15 -3.99
CA LYS A 20 -12.01 0.62 -2.63
C LYS A 20 -10.74 1.07 -1.93
N ASP A 21 -10.90 1.91 -0.91
CA ASP A 21 -9.81 2.31 -0.02
C ASP A 21 -9.09 1.08 0.53
N THR A 22 -7.80 0.95 0.19
CA THR A 22 -6.99 -0.24 0.48
C THR A 22 -5.59 0.17 0.90
N VAL A 23 -5.06 -0.51 1.91
CA VAL A 23 -3.66 -0.38 2.33
C VAL A 23 -2.90 -1.64 1.91
N PHE A 24 -1.82 -1.43 1.16
CA PHE A 24 -0.84 -2.47 0.82
C PHE A 24 0.33 -2.34 1.77
N TRP A 25 0.65 -3.41 2.50
CA TRP A 25 1.76 -3.43 3.45
C TRP A 25 3.00 -4.02 2.79
N ASP A 26 4.15 -3.42 3.10
CA ASP A 26 5.42 -3.90 2.62
C ASP A 26 5.78 -5.26 3.22
N SER A 27 6.32 -6.15 2.40
CA SER A 27 6.71 -7.50 2.82
C SER A 27 8.05 -7.56 3.56
N GLU A 28 8.92 -6.56 3.38
CA GLU A 28 10.30 -6.49 3.91
C GLU A 28 10.44 -5.45 5.04
N LEU A 29 9.64 -4.37 5.03
CA LEU A 29 9.64 -3.32 6.06
C LEU A 29 8.32 -3.32 6.86
N SER A 30 8.35 -3.91 8.05
CA SER A 30 7.17 -4.01 8.91
C SER A 30 6.64 -2.63 9.32
N GLY A 31 5.32 -2.49 9.28
CA GLY A 31 4.65 -1.23 9.61
C GLY A 31 4.70 -0.18 8.51
N PHE A 32 5.40 -0.40 7.39
CA PHE A 32 5.37 0.50 6.23
C PHE A 32 4.38 0.02 5.17
N GLY A 33 3.62 0.95 4.59
CA GLY A 33 2.64 0.63 3.56
C GLY A 33 2.28 1.81 2.65
N VAL A 34 1.42 1.52 1.67
CA VAL A 34 0.83 2.51 0.77
C VAL A 34 -0.69 2.37 0.81
N ARG A 35 -1.36 3.45 1.21
CA ARG A 35 -2.82 3.60 1.09
C ARG A 35 -3.16 4.12 -0.29
N VAL A 36 -4.09 3.47 -0.96
CA VAL A 36 -4.58 3.84 -2.29
C VAL A 36 -6.08 4.06 -2.22
N TYR A 37 -6.53 5.20 -2.73
CA TYR A 37 -7.94 5.53 -2.88
C TYR A 37 -8.43 5.19 -4.30
N PRO A 38 -9.75 4.95 -4.50
CA PRO A 38 -10.32 4.74 -5.83
C PRO A 38 -10.09 5.90 -6.81
N THR A 39 -9.86 7.10 -6.29
CA THR A 39 -9.47 8.29 -7.08
C THR A 39 -8.07 8.18 -7.69
N GLY A 40 -7.28 7.18 -7.27
CA GLY A 40 -5.88 7.00 -7.67
C GLY A 40 -4.87 7.72 -6.77
N SER A 41 -5.33 8.51 -5.78
CA SER A 41 -4.47 9.13 -4.78
C SER A 41 -3.73 8.07 -3.96
N LYS A 42 -2.43 8.27 -3.74
CA LYS A 42 -1.55 7.34 -3.02
C LYS A 42 -0.85 8.05 -1.87
N TYR A 43 -0.88 7.47 -0.68
CA TYR A 43 -0.22 7.98 0.51
C TYR A 43 0.65 6.91 1.14
N TYR A 44 1.88 7.25 1.49
CA TYR A 44 2.73 6.39 2.30
C TYR A 44 2.29 6.45 3.76
N VAL A 45 2.22 5.30 4.41
CA VAL A 45 1.78 5.17 5.80
C VAL A 45 2.82 4.39 6.61
N VAL A 46 2.97 4.78 7.86
CA VAL A 46 3.77 4.07 8.86
C VAL A 46 2.88 3.78 10.07
N GLN A 47 2.84 2.52 10.50
CA GLN A 47 2.17 2.08 11.72
C GLN A 47 3.24 1.72 12.75
N THR A 48 3.29 2.47 13.84
CA THR A 48 4.12 2.19 15.02
C THR A 48 3.25 1.68 16.18
N ARG A 49 3.88 1.17 17.23
CA ARG A 49 3.23 0.92 18.52
C ARG A 49 3.57 2.02 19.51
#